data_AF-A0A9P8C322-F1
#
_entry.id   AF-A0A9P8C322-F1
#
_cell.length_a   1.000
_cell.length_b   1.000
_cell.length_c   1.000
_cell.angle_alpha   90.00
_cell.angle_beta   90.00
_cell.angle_gamma   90.00
#
_symmetry.space_group_name_H-M   'P 1'
#
loop_
_entity.id
_entity.type
_entity.pdbx_description
1 polymer ?
#
loop_
_entity_poly.entity_id
_entity_poly.type
_entity_poly.pdbx_seq_one_letter_code
_entity_poly.pdbx_strand_id
1 'polypeptide(L)'
;MTTAHRPTFDPARGKEAQRGPAYHQRLLPAHTQLKVRKPGQGGDADNQVRDLRAELLQAEAAHFAKLQGGPIPVPQELEAIEAQGGVKRALENGDTEDEEGLEAKRRRVLEETRDIDADSEEEDSSEDDSDDDEDETAELQRELEKIKRERAEKREQEEREKAAVEEAEREHDIALGNPLLNPKSDFNVKRRWDDDVIFKNQARGTDDKGKKKEFVNDLLRSDFHKRFMSKYVR
;
A
#
# COMPACT_ATOMS: atom_id res chain seq x y z
N MET A 1 -67.09 -8.63 0.23
CA MET A 1 -65.88 -7.81 0.03
C MET A 1 -66.01 -7.13 -1.33
N THR A 2 -65.79 -5.82 -1.44
CA THR A 2 -65.98 -5.08 -2.70
C THR A 2 -64.74 -5.20 -3.60
N THR A 3 -64.95 -5.35 -4.90
CA THR A 3 -63.90 -5.61 -5.91
C THR A 3 -63.28 -4.33 -6.48
N ALA A 4 -63.39 -3.20 -5.79
CA ALA A 4 -62.99 -1.89 -6.30
C ALA A 4 -61.47 -1.63 -6.24
N HIS A 5 -60.78 -2.19 -5.24
CA HIS A 5 -59.33 -2.10 -5.12
C HIS A 5 -58.69 -3.28 -5.86
N ARG A 6 -58.24 -3.06 -7.10
CA ARG A 6 -57.61 -4.08 -7.94
C ARG A 6 -56.21 -3.61 -8.35
N PRO A 7 -55.23 -4.52 -8.47
CA PRO A 7 -53.93 -4.17 -9.04
C PRO A 7 -54.08 -3.81 -10.52
N THR A 8 -53.19 -2.95 -10.99
CA THR A 8 -53.05 -2.62 -12.41
C THR A 8 -52.19 -3.68 -13.08
N PHE A 9 -52.80 -4.56 -13.88
CA PHE A 9 -52.06 -5.57 -14.66
C PHE A 9 -51.53 -5.01 -15.98
N ASP A 10 -52.31 -4.15 -16.63
CA ASP A 10 -51.92 -3.46 -17.86
C ASP A 10 -51.74 -1.96 -17.61
N PRO A 11 -50.56 -1.37 -17.89
CA PRO A 11 -50.35 0.06 -17.74
C PRO A 11 -51.05 0.83 -18.88
N ALA A 12 -51.45 2.08 -18.60
CA ALA A 12 -52.00 2.96 -19.60
C ALA A 12 -50.96 3.24 -20.72
N ARG A 13 -51.34 3.01 -21.98
CA ARG A 13 -50.48 3.29 -23.14
C ARG A 13 -50.61 4.75 -23.55
N GLY A 14 -49.48 5.42 -23.75
CA GLY A 14 -49.43 6.77 -24.28
C GLY A 14 -50.05 6.82 -25.69
N LYS A 15 -51.04 7.69 -25.86
CA LYS A 15 -51.57 8.13 -27.16
C LYS A 15 -51.49 9.64 -27.19
N GLU A 16 -51.58 10.24 -28.38
CA GLU A 16 -51.63 11.68 -28.52
C GLU A 16 -52.90 12.20 -27.82
N ALA A 17 -52.71 12.79 -26.64
CA ALA A 17 -53.81 13.31 -25.84
C ALA A 17 -54.23 14.67 -26.40
N GLN A 18 -55.53 14.89 -26.53
CA GLN A 18 -56.08 16.18 -26.95
C GLN A 18 -55.74 17.24 -25.89
N ARG A 19 -54.66 17.98 -26.14
CA ARG A 19 -54.15 18.97 -25.21
C ARG A 19 -55.04 20.21 -25.31
N GLY A 20 -55.83 20.45 -24.27
CA GLY A 20 -56.67 21.65 -24.18
C GLY A 20 -55.84 22.94 -24.07
N PRO A 21 -56.49 24.11 -24.14
CA PRO A 21 -55.81 25.42 -24.10
C PRO A 21 -55.22 25.79 -22.74
N ALA A 22 -55.34 24.92 -21.73
CA ALA A 22 -54.82 25.15 -20.39
C ALA A 22 -53.31 24.85 -20.33
N TYR A 23 -52.53 25.80 -19.82
CA TYR A 23 -51.10 25.66 -19.58
C TYR A 23 -50.81 25.51 -18.08
N HIS A 24 -49.90 24.60 -17.74
CA HIS A 24 -49.38 24.42 -16.38
C HIS A 24 -48.16 25.33 -16.16
N GLN A 25 -47.91 25.78 -14.93
CA GLN A 25 -46.76 26.64 -14.58
C GLN A 25 -45.40 26.09 -15.07
N ARG A 26 -45.22 24.77 -15.07
CA ARG A 26 -44.01 24.09 -15.57
C ARG A 26 -43.80 24.17 -17.09
N LEU A 27 -44.85 24.53 -17.85
CA LEU A 27 -44.79 24.69 -19.30
C LEU A 27 -44.46 26.12 -19.72
N LEU A 28 -44.33 27.04 -18.75
CA LEU A 28 -43.83 28.37 -19.04
C LEU A 28 -42.40 28.26 -19.61
N PRO A 29 -42.00 29.17 -20.52
CA PRO A 29 -40.68 29.12 -21.14
C PRO A 29 -39.55 29.12 -20.10
N ALA A 30 -38.77 28.05 -20.08
CA ALA A 30 -37.59 27.88 -19.22
C ALA A 30 -36.52 27.10 -19.99
N HIS A 31 -35.23 27.40 -19.74
CA HIS A 31 -34.09 26.78 -20.43
C HIS A 31 -34.22 26.79 -21.96
N THR A 32 -34.56 27.95 -22.53
CA THR A 32 -34.80 28.14 -23.98
C THR A 32 -33.54 28.04 -24.83
N GLN A 33 -32.37 27.95 -24.21
CA GLN A 33 -31.08 27.83 -24.88
C GLN A 33 -30.40 26.52 -24.48
N LEU A 34 -30.09 25.69 -25.47
CA LEU A 34 -29.33 24.46 -25.28
C LEU A 34 -27.84 24.78 -25.15
N LYS A 35 -27.19 24.23 -24.11
CA LYS A 35 -25.74 24.29 -23.98
C LYS A 35 -25.11 23.24 -24.88
N VAL A 36 -24.28 23.69 -25.81
CA VAL A 36 -23.45 22.81 -26.64
C VAL A 36 -22.08 22.65 -25.98
N ARG A 37 -21.46 21.48 -26.17
CA ARG A 37 -20.10 21.23 -25.69
C ARG A 37 -19.12 22.13 -26.44
N LYS A 38 -18.18 22.73 -25.71
CA LYS A 38 -17.07 23.49 -26.30
C LYS A 38 -15.82 22.61 -26.40
N PRO A 39 -14.87 22.93 -27.29
CA PRO A 39 -13.57 22.26 -27.30
C PRO A 39 -12.94 22.26 -25.90
N GLY A 40 -12.40 21.13 -25.47
CA GLY A 40 -11.85 20.88 -24.14
C GLY A 40 -12.84 20.33 -23.11
N GLN A 41 -14.14 20.23 -23.42
CA GLN A 41 -15.16 19.61 -22.56
C GLN A 41 -15.43 18.14 -22.92
N GLY A 42 -14.69 17.59 -23.90
CA GLY A 42 -14.86 16.23 -24.41
C GLY A 42 -16.05 16.07 -25.35
N GLY A 43 -16.11 14.93 -26.04
CA GLY A 43 -17.12 14.61 -27.05
C GLY A 43 -16.81 15.23 -28.41
N ASP A 44 -17.80 15.28 -29.29
CA ASP A 44 -17.65 15.61 -30.72
C ASP A 44 -17.17 17.05 -31.02
N ALA A 45 -17.10 17.92 -30.01
CA ALA A 45 -16.55 19.26 -30.15
C ALA A 45 -15.01 19.26 -30.19
N ASP A 46 -14.36 18.16 -29.78
CA ASP A 46 -12.92 18.00 -29.87
C ASP A 46 -12.55 17.36 -31.20
N ASN A 47 -11.76 18.06 -32.02
CA ASN A 47 -11.30 17.56 -33.32
C ASN A 47 -10.13 16.57 -33.21
N GLN A 48 -9.63 16.30 -31.99
CA GLN A 48 -8.49 15.42 -31.75
C GLN A 48 -8.97 14.00 -31.46
N VAL A 49 -8.44 13.03 -32.22
CA VAL A 49 -8.62 11.60 -31.91
C VAL A 49 -7.69 11.24 -30.76
N ARG A 50 -8.26 10.93 -29.59
CA ARG A 50 -7.52 10.46 -28.41
C ARG A 50 -7.44 8.94 -28.41
N ASP A 51 -6.30 8.38 -28.05
CA ASP A 51 -6.20 6.96 -27.73
C ASP A 51 -6.70 6.73 -26.30
N LEU A 52 -8.00 6.43 -26.20
CA LEU A 52 -8.69 6.23 -24.92
C LEU A 52 -8.18 5.01 -24.15
N ARG A 53 -7.63 4.00 -24.86
CA ARG A 53 -7.10 2.80 -24.21
C ARG A 53 -5.83 3.13 -23.44
N ALA A 54 -4.89 3.80 -24.11
CA ALA A 54 -3.63 4.20 -23.49
C ALA A 54 -3.84 5.15 -22.30
N GLU A 55 -4.74 6.13 -22.44
CA GLU A 55 -5.09 7.07 -21.36
C GLU A 55 -5.70 6.35 -20.14
N LEU A 56 -6.60 5.38 -20.38
CA LEU A 56 -7.23 4.59 -19.32
C LEU A 56 -6.18 3.79 -18.54
N LEU A 57 -5.27 3.10 -19.23
CA LEU A 57 -4.24 2.29 -18.59
C LEU A 57 -3.28 3.14 -17.75
N GLN A 58 -2.91 4.33 -18.26
CA GLN A 58 -2.11 5.28 -17.50
C GLN A 58 -2.85 5.77 -16.25
N ALA A 59 -4.15 6.08 -16.37
CA ALA A 59 -4.97 6.51 -15.25
C ALA A 59 -5.15 5.41 -14.19
N GLU A 60 -5.36 4.17 -14.61
CA GLU A 60 -5.42 3.01 -13.71
C GLU A 60 -4.10 2.80 -12.99
N ALA A 61 -2.97 2.82 -13.71
CA ALA A 61 -1.65 2.65 -13.12
C ALA A 61 -1.32 3.75 -12.10
N ALA A 62 -1.64 5.01 -12.41
CA ALA A 62 -1.48 6.12 -11.48
C ALA A 62 -2.38 5.98 -10.23
N HIS A 63 -3.60 5.47 -10.40
CA HIS A 63 -4.51 5.20 -9.28
C HIS A 63 -3.97 4.08 -8.37
N PHE A 64 -3.48 2.97 -8.95
CA PHE A 64 -2.89 1.87 -8.19
C PHE A 64 -1.58 2.29 -7.50
N ALA A 65 -0.71 3.05 -8.15
CA ALA A 65 0.48 3.61 -7.53
C ALA A 65 0.14 4.49 -6.33
N LYS A 66 -0.90 5.34 -6.44
CA LYS A 66 -1.39 6.16 -5.33
C LYS A 66 -1.94 5.33 -4.17
N LEU A 67 -2.64 4.23 -4.45
CA LEU A 67 -3.14 3.31 -3.41
C LEU A 67 -2.02 2.57 -2.70
N GLN A 68 -1.00 2.12 -3.44
CA GLN A 68 0.15 1.37 -2.89
C GLN A 68 1.23 2.29 -2.30
N GLY A 69 1.11 3.61 -2.47
CA GLY A 69 2.11 4.58 -2.00
C GLY A 69 3.41 4.58 -2.81
N GLY A 70 3.39 4.07 -4.04
CA GLY A 70 4.55 4.01 -4.93
C GLY A 70 4.63 5.20 -5.91
N PRO A 71 5.77 5.37 -6.61
CA PRO A 71 5.92 6.36 -7.66
C PRO A 71 4.98 6.05 -8.85
N ILE A 72 4.57 7.09 -9.58
CA ILE A 72 3.72 6.94 -10.77
C ILE A 72 4.58 6.31 -11.87
N PRO A 73 4.21 5.14 -12.41
CA PRO A 73 4.97 4.49 -13.48
C PRO A 73 4.96 5.35 -14.75
N VAL A 74 6.11 5.39 -15.43
CA VAL A 74 6.26 6.16 -16.67
C VAL A 74 5.62 5.40 -17.85
N PRO A 75 5.13 6.08 -18.90
CA PRO A 75 4.39 5.44 -20.00
C PRO A 75 5.11 4.26 -20.66
N GLN A 76 6.45 4.30 -20.76
CA GLN A 76 7.25 3.19 -21.32
C GLN A 76 7.17 1.90 -20.50
N GLU A 77 6.96 1.99 -19.18
CA GLU A 77 6.81 0.82 -18.32
C GLU A 77 5.42 0.19 -18.47
N LEU A 78 4.40 0.98 -18.84
CA LEU A 78 3.04 0.50 -19.05
C LEU A 78 2.90 -0.34 -20.32
N GLU A 79 3.58 0.05 -21.41
CA GLU A 79 3.64 -0.74 -22.64
C GLU A 79 4.35 -2.08 -22.41
N ALA A 80 5.39 -2.10 -21.57
CA ALA A 80 6.07 -3.34 -21.18
C ALA A 80 5.18 -4.26 -20.31
N ILE A 81 4.34 -3.68 -19.43
CA ILE A 81 3.37 -4.42 -18.62
C ILE A 81 2.20 -4.95 -19.46
N GLU A 82 1.76 -4.22 -20.50
CA GLU A 82 0.80 -4.74 -21.49
C GLU A 82 1.37 -5.94 -22.26
N ALA A 83 2.63 -5.87 -22.69
CA ALA A 83 3.29 -6.97 -23.41
C ALA A 83 3.46 -8.25 -22.55
N GLN A 84 3.61 -8.09 -21.23
CA GLN A 84 3.68 -9.21 -20.27
C GLN A 84 2.31 -9.64 -19.72
N GLY A 85 1.29 -8.78 -19.84
CA GLY A 85 -0.08 -8.99 -19.36
C GLY A 85 -0.90 -9.91 -20.24
N GLY A 86 -0.45 -11.15 -20.42
CA GLY A 86 -1.07 -12.14 -21.30
C GLY A 86 -2.58 -12.37 -21.06
N VAL A 87 -3.32 -12.32 -22.17
CA VAL A 87 -4.67 -12.86 -22.49
C VAL A 87 -5.84 -12.44 -21.57
N LYS A 88 -5.68 -12.33 -20.25
CA LYS A 88 -6.78 -12.03 -19.31
C LYS A 88 -7.28 -10.58 -19.34
N ARG A 89 -6.55 -9.67 -20.00
CA ARG A 89 -6.90 -8.23 -20.14
C ARG A 89 -7.16 -7.83 -21.59
N ALA A 90 -7.17 -8.79 -22.51
CA ALA A 90 -7.68 -8.58 -23.85
C ALA A 90 -9.21 -8.70 -23.78
N LEU A 91 -9.92 -7.58 -23.95
CA LEU A 91 -11.31 -7.63 -24.42
C LEU A 91 -11.24 -8.02 -25.91
N GLU A 92 -10.90 -9.28 -26.15
CA GLU A 92 -11.03 -9.90 -27.46
C GLU A 92 -12.46 -10.44 -27.56
N ASN A 93 -13.12 -10.08 -28.66
CA ASN A 93 -14.46 -10.56 -28.97
C ASN A 93 -14.45 -12.10 -28.93
N GLY A 94 -15.38 -12.68 -28.17
CA GLY A 94 -15.34 -14.08 -27.80
C GLY A 94 -15.21 -15.05 -28.98
N ASP A 95 -14.27 -15.98 -28.85
CA ASP A 95 -14.38 -17.31 -29.41
C ASP A 95 -13.73 -18.35 -28.48
N THR A 96 -14.29 -19.54 -28.52
CA THR A 96 -14.20 -20.63 -27.53
C THR A 96 -13.02 -21.59 -27.76
N GLU A 97 -11.80 -21.30 -27.26
CA GLU A 97 -10.66 -22.24 -27.44
C GLU A 97 -9.67 -22.37 -26.24
N ASP A 98 -10.02 -21.99 -25.02
CA ASP A 98 -9.04 -21.84 -23.91
C ASP A 98 -9.05 -22.92 -22.80
N GLU A 99 -9.64 -24.10 -23.01
CA GLU A 99 -9.59 -25.17 -21.99
C GLU A 99 -8.25 -25.94 -21.98
N GLU A 100 -7.62 -26.19 -23.14
CA GLU A 100 -6.34 -26.91 -23.23
C GLU A 100 -5.15 -26.14 -22.61
N GLY A 101 -5.23 -24.80 -22.60
CA GLY A 101 -4.16 -23.94 -22.07
C GLY A 101 -4.03 -23.97 -20.54
N LEU A 102 -5.10 -24.32 -19.81
CA LEU A 102 -5.11 -24.31 -18.34
C LEU A 102 -4.42 -25.54 -17.74
N GLU A 103 -4.59 -26.71 -18.38
CA GLU A 103 -3.93 -27.95 -17.96
C GLU A 103 -2.42 -27.92 -18.25
N ALA A 104 -2.03 -27.40 -19.41
CA ALA A 104 -0.62 -27.22 -19.76
C ALA A 104 0.12 -26.27 -18.79
N LYS A 105 -0.55 -25.19 -18.34
CA LYS A 105 -0.01 -24.25 -17.34
C LYS A 105 0.14 -24.89 -15.96
N ARG A 106 -0.82 -25.72 -15.54
CA ARG A 106 -0.74 -26.49 -14.28
C ARG A 106 0.44 -27.45 -14.27
N ARG A 107 0.70 -28.12 -15.40
CA ARG A 107 1.82 -29.07 -15.49
C ARG A 107 3.18 -28.38 -15.40
N ARG A 108 3.35 -27.22 -16.06
CA ARG A 108 4.59 -26.44 -16.05
C ARG A 108 4.97 -25.93 -14.66
N VAL A 109 3.99 -25.43 -13.90
CA VAL A 109 4.22 -24.93 -12.54
C VAL A 109 4.64 -26.04 -11.59
N LEU A 110 4.06 -27.25 -11.72
CA LEU A 110 4.45 -28.41 -10.92
C LEU A 110 5.89 -28.88 -11.20
N GLU A 111 6.35 -28.77 -12.44
CA GLU A 111 7.74 -29.09 -12.84
C GLU A 111 8.73 -28.06 -12.26
N GLU A 112 8.42 -26.76 -12.34
CA GLU A 112 9.28 -25.69 -11.83
C GLU A 112 9.40 -25.68 -10.29
N THR A 113 8.33 -26.02 -9.58
CA THR A 113 8.37 -26.11 -8.10
C THR A 113 9.10 -27.34 -7.58
N ARG A 114 9.33 -28.35 -8.43
CA ARG A 114 10.04 -29.58 -8.04
C ARG A 114 11.54 -29.35 -7.86
N ASP A 115 12.12 -28.39 -8.60
CA ASP A 115 13.56 -28.13 -8.57
C ASP A 115 13.98 -27.18 -7.42
N ILE A 116 13.02 -26.57 -6.72
CA ILE A 116 13.26 -25.65 -5.60
C ILE A 116 13.31 -26.39 -4.24
N ASP A 117 12.86 -27.64 -4.18
CA ASP A 117 12.84 -28.48 -2.95
C ASP A 117 14.02 -29.48 -2.90
N ALA A 118 15.01 -29.33 -3.79
CA ALA A 118 16.27 -30.07 -3.77
C ALA A 118 17.36 -29.24 -3.06
N ASP A 119 17.54 -29.56 -1.78
CA ASP A 119 18.53 -29.01 -0.85
C ASP A 119 19.97 -29.05 -1.41
N SER A 120 20.69 -27.94 -1.31
CA SER A 120 22.14 -27.84 -1.59
C SER A 120 22.80 -26.98 -0.51
N GLU A 121 23.56 -27.65 0.35
CA GLU A 121 24.41 -27.05 1.40
C GLU A 121 25.76 -26.52 0.84
N GLU A 122 26.45 -25.72 1.68
CA GLU A 122 27.92 -25.44 1.72
C GLU A 122 28.46 -24.32 0.78
N GLU A 123 29.42 -23.44 1.11
CA GLU A 123 30.09 -22.89 2.31
C GLU A 123 30.96 -21.67 1.83
N ASP A 124 31.37 -20.85 2.80
CA ASP A 124 32.28 -19.70 2.83
C ASP A 124 33.63 -19.83 2.06
N SER A 125 34.15 -18.70 1.56
CA SER A 125 35.60 -18.51 1.34
C SER A 125 35.96 -17.02 1.18
N SER A 126 36.80 -16.55 2.11
CA SER A 126 37.51 -15.27 2.14
C SER A 126 38.63 -15.19 1.10
N GLU A 127 38.86 -14.00 0.52
CA GLU A 127 40.05 -13.71 -0.30
C GLU A 127 40.77 -12.44 0.22
N ASP A 128 42.03 -12.61 0.62
CA ASP A 128 43.06 -11.59 0.90
C ASP A 128 44.20 -11.85 -0.07
N ASP A 129 44.64 -10.84 -0.85
CA ASP A 129 46.01 -10.81 -1.39
C ASP A 129 46.46 -9.39 -1.79
N SER A 130 47.76 -9.20 -1.64
CA SER A 130 48.58 -7.99 -1.75
C SER A 130 49.23 -7.84 -3.15
N ASP A 131 49.93 -6.71 -3.32
CA ASP A 131 50.98 -6.32 -4.29
C ASP A 131 50.55 -5.31 -5.36
N ASP A 132 51.04 -4.06 -5.35
CA ASP A 132 52.41 -3.50 -5.50
C ASP A 132 52.76 -3.26 -6.96
N ASP A 133 52.74 -1.98 -7.36
CA ASP A 133 53.31 -1.47 -8.60
C ASP A 133 53.74 -0.01 -8.34
N GLU A 134 55.05 0.19 -8.25
CA GLU A 134 55.73 1.49 -8.21
C GLU A 134 56.03 1.98 -9.62
N ASP A 135 55.81 3.28 -9.90
CA ASP A 135 56.83 4.14 -10.53
C ASP A 135 56.40 5.64 -10.47
N GLU A 136 57.38 6.53 -10.16
CA GLU A 136 57.34 8.02 -10.09
C GLU A 136 57.15 8.77 -8.74
N THR A 137 57.49 8.20 -7.56
CA THR A 137 57.21 8.86 -6.25
C THR A 137 58.40 9.13 -5.29
N ALA A 138 59.65 9.14 -5.74
CA ALA A 138 60.80 9.22 -4.81
C ALA A 138 60.96 10.56 -4.03
N GLU A 139 60.46 11.70 -4.53
CA GLU A 139 60.52 12.98 -3.79
C GLU A 139 59.29 13.20 -2.88
N LEU A 140 58.14 12.61 -3.24
CA LEU A 140 56.88 12.68 -2.49
C LEU A 140 56.86 11.69 -1.31
N GLN A 141 57.54 10.54 -1.42
CA GLN A 141 57.63 9.53 -0.38
C GLN A 141 58.30 10.04 0.91
N ARG A 142 59.31 10.93 0.83
CA ARG A 142 59.97 11.47 2.03
C ARG A 142 59.10 12.47 2.81
N GLU A 143 58.22 13.19 2.12
CA GLU A 143 57.24 14.05 2.78
C GLU A 143 56.06 13.24 3.33
N LEU A 144 55.63 12.20 2.61
CA LEU A 144 54.61 11.25 3.08
C LEU A 144 55.09 10.41 4.26
N GLU A 145 56.36 10.00 4.34
CA GLU A 145 56.92 9.29 5.50
C GLU A 145 56.88 10.16 6.76
N LYS A 146 57.14 11.46 6.63
CA LYS A 146 57.02 12.40 7.74
C LYS A 146 55.56 12.56 8.18
N ILE A 147 54.63 12.68 7.23
CA ILE A 147 53.19 12.73 7.51
C ILE A 147 52.68 11.41 8.08
N LYS A 148 53.17 10.26 7.60
CA LYS A 148 52.80 8.92 8.06
C LYS A 148 53.32 8.67 9.48
N ARG A 149 54.51 9.17 9.82
CA ARG A 149 55.05 9.12 11.19
C ARG A 149 54.26 10.02 12.15
N GLU A 150 53.94 11.25 11.75
CA GLU A 150 53.11 12.15 12.56
C GLU A 150 51.69 11.59 12.76
N ARG A 151 51.10 11.02 11.70
CA ARG A 151 49.76 10.42 11.74
C ARG A 151 49.73 9.11 12.52
N ALA A 152 50.83 8.33 12.51
CA ALA A 152 50.97 7.13 13.34
C ALA A 152 51.06 7.49 14.83
N GLU A 153 51.82 8.53 15.18
CA GLU A 153 51.92 9.00 16.57
C GLU A 153 50.58 9.55 17.09
N LYS A 154 49.85 10.31 16.26
CA LYS A 154 48.50 10.77 16.61
C LYS A 154 47.51 9.62 16.74
N ARG A 155 47.57 8.64 15.85
CA ARG A 155 46.71 7.44 15.92
C ARG A 155 47.02 6.62 17.18
N GLU A 156 48.29 6.50 17.56
CA GLU A 156 48.69 5.82 18.80
C GLU A 156 48.18 6.56 20.05
N GLN A 157 48.20 7.90 20.05
CA GLN A 157 47.59 8.70 21.11
C GLN A 157 46.07 8.52 21.18
N GLU A 158 45.37 8.58 20.05
CA GLU A 158 43.92 8.36 19.98
C GLU A 158 43.52 6.92 20.37
N GLU A 159 44.32 5.92 20.02
CA GLU A 159 44.09 4.52 20.40
C GLU A 159 44.30 4.30 21.90
N ARG A 160 45.31 4.96 22.51
CA ARG A 160 45.50 4.94 23.97
C ARG A 160 44.37 5.66 24.73
N GLU A 161 43.88 6.78 24.21
CA GLU A 161 42.73 7.49 24.79
C GLU A 161 41.45 6.66 24.69
N LYS A 162 41.19 6.01 23.55
CA LYS A 162 40.03 5.12 23.38
C LYS A 162 40.10 3.90 24.30
N ALA A 163 41.27 3.30 24.43
CA ALA A 163 41.46 2.19 25.36
C ALA A 163 41.20 2.61 26.81
N ALA A 164 41.64 3.80 27.22
CA ALA A 164 41.37 4.32 28.57
C ALA A 164 39.89 4.62 28.81
N VAL A 165 39.16 5.11 27.80
CA VAL A 165 37.71 5.33 27.88
C VAL A 165 36.97 3.98 27.98
N GLU A 166 37.36 2.99 27.18
CA GLU A 166 36.76 1.66 27.23
C GLU A 166 37.02 0.97 28.58
N GLU A 167 38.21 1.12 29.15
CA GLU A 167 38.52 0.63 30.51
C GLU A 167 37.65 1.31 31.57
N ALA A 168 37.44 2.63 31.48
CA ALA A 168 36.58 3.36 32.40
C ALA A 168 35.10 2.94 32.28
N GLU A 169 34.61 2.67 31.08
CA GLU A 169 33.25 2.14 30.84
C GLU A 169 33.10 0.73 31.41
N ARG A 170 34.10 -0.14 31.21
CA ARG A 170 34.11 -1.49 31.82
C ARG A 170 34.11 -1.42 33.34
N GLU A 171 34.88 -0.52 33.95
CA GLU A 171 34.90 -0.34 35.41
C GLU A 171 33.55 0.16 35.94
N HIS A 172 32.91 1.09 35.22
CA HIS A 172 31.58 1.58 35.55
C HIS A 172 30.52 0.47 35.47
N ASP A 173 30.56 -0.35 34.43
CA ASP A 173 29.62 -1.46 34.24
C ASP A 173 29.85 -2.59 35.25
N ILE A 174 31.10 -2.86 35.65
CA ILE A 174 31.38 -3.80 36.74
C ILE A 174 30.87 -3.26 38.07
N ALA A 175 31.02 -1.96 38.33
CA ALA A 175 30.58 -1.33 39.58
C ALA A 175 29.06 -1.18 39.70
N LEU A 176 28.36 -0.89 38.60
CA LEU A 176 26.91 -0.60 38.59
C LEU A 176 26.05 -1.69 37.97
N GLY A 177 26.64 -2.65 37.26
CA GLY A 177 25.94 -3.76 36.62
C GLY A 177 25.39 -4.80 37.60
N ASN A 178 25.79 -4.76 38.88
CA ASN A 178 25.23 -5.61 39.92
C ASN A 178 24.08 -4.92 40.70
N PRO A 179 22.81 -5.21 40.37
CA PRO A 179 21.66 -4.61 41.04
C PRO A 179 21.50 -5.03 42.50
N LEU A 180 22.20 -6.08 42.97
CA LEU A 180 22.17 -6.53 44.38
C LEU A 180 23.10 -5.70 45.29
N LEU A 181 24.13 -5.06 44.74
CA LEU A 181 25.09 -4.26 45.51
C LEU A 181 24.66 -2.79 45.67
N ASN A 182 23.56 -2.38 45.03
CA ASN A 182 22.98 -1.04 45.12
C ASN A 182 21.65 -1.05 45.91
N PRO A 183 21.69 -1.03 47.26
CA PRO A 183 20.52 -1.17 48.14
C PRO A 183 19.59 0.06 48.18
N LYS A 184 19.68 0.98 47.22
CA LYS A 184 18.85 2.22 47.18
C LYS A 184 17.54 2.06 46.38
N SER A 185 17.25 0.87 45.86
CA SER A 185 15.98 0.58 45.20
C SER A 185 15.11 -0.33 46.07
N ASP A 186 14.31 0.28 46.95
CA ASP A 186 13.31 -0.45 47.73
C ASP A 186 12.25 -1.08 46.79
N PHE A 187 12.40 -2.36 46.46
CA PHE A 187 11.48 -3.17 45.63
C PHE A 187 10.17 -3.54 46.35
N ASN A 188 9.64 -2.67 47.21
CA ASN A 188 8.38 -2.93 47.89
C ASN A 188 7.23 -2.62 46.91
N VAL A 189 6.78 -3.64 46.18
CA VAL A 189 5.69 -3.53 45.19
C VAL A 189 4.41 -3.12 45.91
N LYS A 190 4.12 -1.82 45.89
CA LYS A 190 2.89 -1.25 46.44
C LYS A 190 1.69 -1.87 45.74
N ARG A 191 0.84 -2.55 46.51
CA ARG A 191 -0.44 -3.08 46.03
C ARG A 191 -1.21 -1.94 45.35
N ARG A 192 -1.47 -2.10 44.05
CA ARG A 192 -2.12 -1.08 43.25
C ARG A 192 -3.59 -1.00 43.65
N TRP A 193 -4.18 0.19 43.62
CA TRP A 193 -5.61 0.38 43.91
C TRP A 193 -6.50 -0.46 42.98
N ASP A 194 -6.03 -0.69 41.76
CA ASP A 194 -6.67 -1.54 40.76
C ASP A 194 -6.64 -3.03 41.10
N ASP A 195 -5.83 -3.49 42.05
CA ASP A 195 -5.52 -4.91 42.25
C ASP A 195 -6.74 -5.70 42.79
N ASP A 196 -7.61 -5.05 43.55
CA ASP A 196 -8.85 -5.63 44.14
C ASP A 196 -10.08 -5.47 43.22
N VAL A 197 -9.89 -5.71 41.92
CA VAL A 197 -10.97 -5.68 40.93
C VAL A 197 -11.08 -7.05 40.30
N ILE A 198 -12.28 -7.65 40.35
CA ILE A 198 -12.55 -9.02 39.88
C ILE A 198 -12.47 -9.20 38.36
N PHE A 199 -12.46 -8.12 37.58
CA PHE A 199 -12.29 -8.15 36.13
C PHE A 199 -11.16 -7.23 35.67
N LYS A 200 -10.22 -7.75 34.90
CA LYS A 200 -9.08 -7.01 34.34
C LYS A 200 -9.16 -7.00 32.82
N ASN A 201 -8.72 -5.90 32.18
CA ASN A 201 -8.41 -5.85 30.74
C ASN A 201 -9.53 -6.33 29.80
N GLN A 202 -10.81 -6.11 30.12
CA GLN A 202 -11.96 -6.62 29.34
C GLN A 202 -12.00 -6.12 27.89
N ALA A 203 -11.52 -4.90 27.64
CA ALA A 203 -11.52 -4.26 26.32
C ALA A 203 -10.16 -4.35 25.61
N ARG A 204 -9.22 -5.16 26.12
CA ARG A 204 -7.89 -5.28 25.49
C ARG A 204 -8.04 -5.93 24.11
N GLY A 205 -7.70 -5.18 23.06
CA GLY A 205 -7.78 -5.65 21.67
C GLY A 205 -9.15 -5.48 21.00
N THR A 206 -10.07 -4.70 21.58
CA THR A 206 -11.38 -4.40 20.93
C THR A 206 -11.33 -3.20 19.98
N ASP A 207 -10.20 -2.52 19.87
CA ASP A 207 -10.08 -1.26 19.12
C ASP A 207 -10.44 -1.39 17.64
N ASP A 208 -10.27 -2.57 17.04
CA ASP A 208 -10.51 -2.78 15.61
C ASP A 208 -11.93 -3.29 15.29
N LYS A 209 -12.71 -3.72 16.29
CA LYS A 209 -14.02 -4.38 16.12
C LYS A 209 -15.15 -3.48 15.59
N GLY A 210 -14.88 -2.19 15.35
CA GLY A 210 -15.83 -1.26 14.73
C GLY A 210 -15.19 -0.25 13.77
N LYS A 211 -13.89 -0.42 13.47
CA LYS A 211 -13.13 0.47 12.57
C LYS A 211 -13.06 -0.04 11.14
N LYS A 212 -13.39 -1.32 10.91
CA LYS A 212 -13.43 -1.89 9.56
C LYS A 212 -14.50 -1.17 8.74
N LYS A 213 -14.11 -0.62 7.60
CA LYS A 213 -15.01 0.04 6.65
C LYS A 213 -15.59 -1.03 5.73
N GLU A 214 -16.53 -1.81 6.26
CA GLU A 214 -17.23 -2.84 5.50
C GLU A 214 -18.52 -2.25 4.92
N PHE A 215 -18.75 -2.44 3.62
CA PHE A 215 -20.02 -2.14 3.00
C PHE A 215 -20.88 -3.40 2.97
N VAL A 216 -22.07 -3.34 3.56
CA VAL A 216 -23.05 -4.42 3.56
C VAL A 216 -24.22 -4.01 2.68
N ASN A 217 -24.48 -4.79 1.62
CA ASN A 217 -25.66 -4.61 0.76
C ASN A 217 -26.92 -5.19 1.41
N ASP A 218 -27.26 -4.68 2.60
CA ASP A 218 -28.45 -5.02 3.37
C ASP A 218 -28.89 -3.80 4.18
N LEU A 219 -30.13 -3.36 3.97
CA LEU A 219 -30.67 -2.15 4.61
C LEU A 219 -30.86 -2.28 6.13
N LEU A 220 -31.01 -3.49 6.67
CA LEU A 220 -31.26 -3.70 8.10
C LEU A 220 -29.99 -4.11 8.85
N ARG A 221 -29.06 -4.78 8.17
CA ARG A 221 -27.80 -5.26 8.77
C ARG A 221 -26.60 -4.35 8.52
N SER A 222 -26.75 -3.34 7.67
CA SER A 222 -25.73 -2.31 7.48
C SER A 222 -25.42 -1.59 8.79
N ASP A 223 -24.15 -1.26 8.99
CA ASP A 223 -23.70 -0.50 10.15
C ASP A 223 -24.34 0.89 10.21
N PHE A 224 -24.76 1.44 9.07
CA PHE A 224 -25.58 2.65 9.02
C PHE A 224 -26.90 2.45 9.78
N HIS A 225 -27.61 1.36 9.49
CA HIS A 225 -28.91 1.08 10.11
C HIS A 225 -28.78 0.74 11.59
N LYS A 226 -27.77 -0.05 11.98
CA LYS A 226 -27.48 -0.33 13.40
C LYS A 226 -27.21 0.95 14.18
N ARG A 227 -26.40 1.86 13.63
CA ARG A 227 -26.12 3.18 14.23
C ARG A 227 -27.36 4.07 14.26
N PHE A 228 -28.17 4.05 13.21
CA PHE A 228 -29.44 4.78 13.16
C PHE A 228 -30.39 4.31 14.27
N MET A 229 -30.61 2.99 14.38
CA MET A 229 -31.49 2.43 15.41
C MET A 229 -30.97 2.71 16.81
N SER A 230 -29.67 2.51 17.07
CA SER A 230 -29.06 2.86 18.37
C SER A 230 -29.18 4.35 18.73
N LYS A 231 -29.30 5.24 17.74
CA LYS A 231 -29.40 6.69 17.97
C LYS A 231 -30.84 7.14 18.19
N TYR A 232 -31.80 6.60 17.45
CA TYR A 232 -33.18 7.09 17.42
C TYR A 232 -34.16 6.19 18.17
N VAL A 233 -33.76 4.97 18.52
CA VAL A 233 -34.54 4.03 19.32
C VAL A 233 -33.69 3.67 20.54
N ARG A 234 -34.21 3.98 21.74
CA ARG A 234 -33.54 3.74 23.02
C ARG A 234 -34.03 2.45 23.66
#